data_AF-A0A371HA90-F1
#
_entry.id   AF-A0A371HA90-F1
#
_cell.length_a   1.000
_cell.length_b   1.000
_cell.length_c   1.000
_cell.angle_alpha   90.00
_cell.angle_beta   90.00
_cell.angle_gamma   90.00
#
_symmetry.space_group_name_H-M   'P 1'
#
loop_
_entity.id
_entity.type
_entity.pdbx_description
1 polymer ?
#
loop_
_entity_poly.entity_id
_entity_poly.type
_entity_poly.pdbx_seq_one_letter_code
_entity_poly.pdbx_strand_id
1 'polypeptide(L)' 'MWRIDVISPIEPKASNGHRFILVAIDYFTKWVEAASYASVTKHVMIKFIKKDLMCSYNTPNHIIIDNETNLNNKMMIEL' A
#
# COMPACT_ATOMS: atom_id res chain seq x y z
N MET A 1 1.03 -2.96 13.72
CA MET A 1 1.04 -1.58 13.16
C MET A 1 1.66 -1.69 11.80
N TRP A 2 0.97 -1.26 10.76
CA TRP A 2 1.47 -1.42 9.39
C TRP A 2 1.85 -0.09 8.78
N ARG A 3 2.93 -0.11 7.99
CA ARG A 3 3.31 0.99 7.13
C ARG A 3 3.01 0.58 5.69
N ILE A 4 2.25 1.40 4.98
CA ILE A 4 2.03 1.25 3.55
C ILE A 4 2.81 2.33 2.84
N ASP A 5 3.54 1.92 1.81
CA ASP A 5 4.35 2.79 0.98
C ASP A 5 3.97 2.60 -0.50
N VAL A 6 4.20 3.65 -1.28
CA VAL A 6 3.93 3.68 -2.72
C VAL A 6 5.23 3.94 -3.45
N ILE A 7 5.71 2.92 -4.15
CA ILE A 7 6.85 3.09 -5.03
C ILE A 7 6.41 3.91 -6.25
N SER A 8 7.16 4.98 -6.48
CA SER A 8 7.02 5.93 -7.59
C SER A 8 6.88 5.25 -8.96
N PRO A 9 6.35 5.94 -9.98
CA PRO A 9 6.10 5.36 -11.29
C PRO A 9 7.33 4.66 -11.87
N ILE A 10 7.18 3.37 -12.20
CA ILE A 10 8.17 2.61 -12.93
C ILE A 10 7.97 2.91 -14.42
N GLU A 11 9.05 3.38 -15.07
CA GLU A 11 9.09 3.60 -16.51
C GLU A 11 10.20 2.75 -17.17
N PRO A 12 9.93 2.10 -18.31
CA PRO A 12 8.61 2.03 -18.99
C PRO A 12 7.60 1.16 -18.22
N LYS A 13 6.31 1.36 -18.48
CA LYS A 13 5.24 0.57 -17.86
C LYS A 13 5.45 -0.92 -18.13
N ALA A 14 5.07 -1.76 -17.17
CA ALA A 14 5.07 -3.20 -17.37
C ALA A 14 4.08 -3.61 -18.49
N SER A 15 4.24 -4.82 -19.04
CA SER A 15 3.39 -5.35 -20.11
C SER A 15 1.90 -5.41 -19.76
N ASN A 16 1.56 -5.50 -18.47
CA ASN A 16 0.20 -5.45 -17.94
C ASN A 16 -0.31 -4.02 -17.68
N GLY A 17 0.45 -2.99 -18.08
CA GLY A 17 0.11 -1.58 -17.88
C GLY A 17 0.33 -1.07 -16.44
N HIS A 18 0.85 -1.91 -15.54
CA HIS A 18 1.16 -1.50 -14.17
C HIS A 18 2.40 -0.61 -14.14
N ARG A 19 2.35 0.40 -13.27
CA ARG A 19 3.45 1.36 -13.11
C ARG A 19 3.73 1.72 -11.65
N PHE A 20 2.93 1.25 -10.70
CA PHE A 20 3.11 1.51 -9.29
C PHE A 20 3.19 0.20 -8.53
N ILE A 21 3.90 0.21 -7.40
CA ILE A 21 3.93 -0.91 -6.46
C ILE A 21 3.50 -0.36 -5.11
N LEU A 22 2.47 -0.96 -4.51
CA LEU A 22 2.10 -0.76 -3.12
C LEU A 22 2.81 -1.81 -2.27
N VAL A 23 3.41 -1.38 -1.18
CA VAL A 23 4.11 -2.26 -0.24
C VAL A 23 3.54 -2.02 1.15
N ALA A 24 3.09 -3.07 1.83
CA ALA A 24 2.74 -3.03 3.24
C ALA A 24 3.78 -3.79 4.06
N ILE A 25 4.28 -3.16 5.11
CA ILE A 25 5.24 -3.76 6.04
C ILE A 25 4.62 -3.78 7.43
N ASP A 26 4.52 -4.96 8.04
CA ASP A 26 4.16 -5.06 9.45
C ASP A 26 5.36 -4.70 10.30
N TYR A 27 5.18 -3.72 11.18
CA TYR A 27 6.25 -3.26 12.05
C TYR A 27 6.74 -4.35 13.01
N PHE A 28 5.83 -5.19 13.50
CA PHE A 28 6.13 -6.21 14.52
C PHE A 28 6.79 -7.43 13.93
N THR A 29 6.12 -8.06 12.97
CA THR A 29 6.58 -9.33 12.41
C THR A 29 7.57 -9.12 11.25
N LYS A 30 7.76 -7.88 10.79
CA LYS A 30 8.57 -7.52 9.62
C LYS A 30 8.11 -8.18 8.31
N TRP A 31 6.87 -8.66 8.27
CA TRP A 31 6.29 -9.21 7.05
C TRP A 31 6.05 -8.12 6.01
N VAL A 32 6.26 -8.49 4.75
CA VAL A 32 6.13 -7.59 3.61
C VAL A 32 5.12 -8.18 2.63
N GLU A 33 4.10 -7.40 2.31
CA GLU A 33 3.13 -7.70 1.26
C GLU A 33 3.30 -6.66 0.15
N ALA A 34 3.36 -7.07 -1.12
CA ALA A 34 3.56 -6.15 -2.23
C ALA A 34 2.65 -6.48 -3.41
N ALA A 35 2.01 -5.45 -3.98
CA ALA A 35 1.13 -5.59 -5.13
C ALA A 35 1.36 -4.47 -6.15
N SER A 36 1.30 -4.79 -7.44
CA SER A 36 1.47 -3.82 -8.52
C SER A 36 0.13 -3.32 -9.07
N TYR A 37 0.09 -2.05 -9.48
CA TYR A 37 -1.12 -1.41 -10.01
C TYR A 37 -0.81 -0.45 -11.16
N ALA A 38 -1.79 -0.26 -12.05
CA ALA A 38 -1.74 0.75 -13.12
C ALA A 38 -1.91 2.19 -12.60
N SER A 39 -2.64 2.36 -11.49
CA SER A 39 -2.87 3.66 -10.86
C SER A 39 -3.05 3.52 -9.35
N VAL A 40 -2.56 4.49 -8.59
CA VAL A 40 -2.71 4.56 -7.14
C VAL A 40 -3.84 5.54 -6.84
N THR A 41 -5.02 4.98 -6.60
CA THR A 41 -6.19 5.73 -6.14
C THR A 41 -6.59 5.26 -4.75
N LYS A 42 -7.34 6.08 -4.01
CA LYS A 42 -7.87 5.70 -2.68
C LYS A 42 -8.62 4.37 -2.72
N HIS A 43 -9.37 4.10 -3.79
CA HIS A 43 -10.10 2.85 -3.95
C HIS A 43 -9.15 1.65 -4.09
N VAL A 44 -8.06 1.79 -4.85
CA VAL A 44 -7.03 0.76 -4.99
C VAL A 44 -6.33 0.49 -3.66
N MET A 45 -6.02 1.53 -2.87
CA MET A 45 -5.45 1.35 -1.53
C MET A 45 -6.38 0.61 -0.57
N ILE A 46 -7.67 0.97 -0.54
CA ILE A 46 -8.66 0.27 0.30
C ILE A 46 -8.79 -1.20 -0.13
N LYS A 47 -8.79 -1.46 -1.45
CA LYS A 47 -8.85 -2.81 -1.99
C LYS A 47 -7.63 -3.63 -1.56
N PHE A 48 -6.43 -3.06 -1.64
CA PHE A 48 -5.19 -3.69 -1.19
C PHE A 48 -5.24 -4.03 0.31
N ILE A 49 -5.66 -3.07 1.16
CA ILE A 49 -5.80 -3.31 2.61
C ILE A 49 -6.80 -4.44 2.89
N LYS A 50 -7.99 -4.39 2.29
CA LYS A 50 -9.03 -5.40 2.55
C LYS A 50 -8.68 -6.77 1.99
N LYS A 51 -8.08 -6.82 0.80
CA LYS A 51 -7.82 -8.07 0.08
C LYS A 51 -6.54 -8.73 0.55
N ASP A 52 -5.46 -7.97 0.61
CA ASP A 52 -4.11 -8.54 0.76
C ASP A 52 -3.65 -8.48 2.23
N LEU A 53 -4.10 -7.47 2.99
CA LEU A 53 -3.76 -7.31 4.41
C LEU A 53 -4.72 -8.06 5.36
N MET A 54 -6.04 -7.86 5.20
CA MET A 54 -7.05 -8.39 6.15
C MET A 54 -7.38 -9.86 5.91
N CYS A 55 -7.34 -10.33 4.67
CA CYS A 55 -7.67 -11.73 4.37
C CYS A 55 -6.58 -12.70 4.86
N SER A 56 -5.36 -12.19 5.02
CA SER A 56 -4.20 -13.06 5.20
C SER A 56 -4.06 -13.52 6.65
N TYR A 57 -3.92 -12.64 7.67
CA TYR A 57 -3.52 -13.15 9.00
C TYR A 57 -3.95 -12.37 10.25
N ASN A 58 -4.13 -11.04 10.22
CA ASN A 58 -4.63 -10.29 11.39
C ASN A 58 -5.09 -8.88 11.01
N THR A 59 -6.18 -8.42 11.62
CA THR A 59 -6.67 -7.05 11.45
C THR A 59 -5.70 -6.10 12.13
N PRO A 60 -5.11 -5.13 11.42
CA PRO A 60 -4.17 -4.22 12.04
C PRO A 60 -4.88 -3.11 12.80
N ASN A 61 -4.43 -2.86 14.04
CA ASN A 61 -4.99 -1.79 14.87
C ASN A 61 -4.73 -0.38 14.30
N HIS A 62 -3.59 -0.19 13.62
CA HIS A 62 -3.21 1.10 13.03
C HIS A 62 -2.44 0.90 11.72
N ILE A 63 -2.81 1.69 10.70
CA ILE A 63 -2.13 1.78 9.40
C ILE A 63 -1.64 3.22 9.18
N ILE A 64 -0.35 3.36 8.86
CA ILE A 64 0.24 4.61 8.36
C ILE A 64 0.47 4.45 6.86
N ILE A 65 -0.11 5.34 6.06
CA ILE A 65 0.14 5.40 4.62
C ILE A 65 1.10 6.57 4.35
N ASP A 66 2.26 6.26 3.82
CA ASP A 66 3.22 7.23 3.33
C ASP A 66 3.02 7.38 1.82
N ASN A 67 2.80 8.61 1.36
CA ASN A 67 2.64 8.91 -0.06
C ASN A 67 3.72 9.92 -0.44
N GLU A 68 4.89 9.43 -0.85
CA GLU A 68 6.05 10.29 -1.12
C GLU A 68 5.81 11.32 -2.25
N THR A 69 4.79 11.14 -3.11
CA THR A 69 4.72 11.91 -4.37
C THR A 69 3.91 13.20 -4.38
N ASN A 70 3.07 13.49 -3.38
CA ASN A 70 2.49 14.84 -3.19
C ASN A 70 1.49 14.85 -2.04
N LEU A 71 1.55 15.91 -1.25
CA LEU A 71 0.71 16.26 -0.09
C LEU A 71 1.33 15.84 1.24
N ASN A 72 1.62 16.86 2.06
CA ASN A 72 1.94 16.84 3.49
C ASN A 72 0.85 16.18 4.38
N ASN A 73 0.08 15.22 3.87
CA ASN A 73 -1.00 14.55 4.57
C ASN A 73 -0.62 13.09 4.84
N LYS A 74 0.14 12.87 5.91
CA LYS A 74 0.27 11.54 6.54
C LYS A 74 -1.13 11.10 6.96
N MET A 75 -1.79 10.27 6.17
CA MET A 75 -3.09 9.72 6.51
C MET A 75 -2.89 8.52 7.44
N MET A 76 -3.24 8.72 8.70
CA MET A 76 -3.47 7.63 9.64
C MET A 76 -4.91 7.15 9.48
N ILE A 77 -5.05 5.88 9.13
CA ILE A 77 -6.36 5.22 9.13
C ILE A 77 -6.35 4.29 10.35
N GLU A 78 -7.23 4.60 11.30
CA GLU A 78 -7.64 3.69 12.35
C GLU A 78 -8.77 2.83 11.78
N LEU A 79 -8.64 1.51 11.92
CA LEU A 79 -9.52 0.52 11.30
C LEU A 79 -10.69 0.15 12.21
#